data_AF-A0A9R0J5J4-F1
#
_entry.id   AF-A0A9R0J5J4-F1
#
_cell.length_a   1.000
_cell.length_b   1.000
_cell.length_c   1.000
_cell.angle_alpha   90.00
_cell.angle_beta   90.00
_cell.angle_gamma   90.00
#
_symmetry.space_group_name_H-M   'P 1'
#
loop_
_entity.id
_entity.type
_entity.pdbx_description
1 polymer ?
#
loop_
_entity_poly.entity_id
_entity_poly.type
_entity_poly.pdbx_seq_one_letter_code
_entity_poly.pdbx_strand_id
1 'polypeptide(L)'
;MKYCLAVNSMVVSWITNTVDENLRSTLDDFDIALELWAHLKTRFCVVGGTRVCQLKILLSECRQTPTETITEYFGRLSKVWKEVVQYSRVPKCSCGGCKCNIAKQVDEIRTEYYLHYFLIGLDNHYEAIRA
;
A
#
# COMPACT_ATOMS: atom_id res chain seq x y z
N MET A 1 -14.79 31.32 -19.06
CA MET A 1 -15.27 30.91 -17.72
C MET A 1 -16.22 29.70 -17.73
N LYS A 2 -17.18 29.58 -18.67
CA LYS A 2 -18.11 28.42 -18.75
C LYS A 2 -17.46 27.04 -18.98
N TYR A 3 -16.33 26.99 -19.70
CA TYR A 3 -15.65 25.72 -20.02
C TYR A 3 -15.11 24.99 -18.78
N CYS A 4 -14.56 25.72 -17.81
CA CYS A 4 -14.04 25.12 -16.58
C CYS A 4 -15.16 24.53 -15.70
N LEU A 5 -16.36 25.10 -15.73
CA LEU A 5 -17.51 24.57 -14.97
C LEU A 5 -17.97 23.24 -15.56
N ALA A 6 -18.15 23.16 -16.89
CA ALA A 6 -18.58 21.93 -17.55
C ALA A 6 -17.58 20.77 -17.34
N VAL A 7 -16.27 21.03 -17.39
CA VAL A 7 -15.23 20.03 -17.12
C VAL A 7 -15.30 19.55 -15.67
N ASN A 8 -15.43 20.46 -14.69
CA ASN A 8 -15.55 20.06 -13.29
C ASN A 8 -16.80 19.20 -13.04
N SER A 9 -17.97 19.62 -13.53
CA SER A 9 -19.20 18.84 -13.36
C SER A 9 -19.11 17.43 -13.97
N MET A 10 -18.45 17.30 -15.13
CA MET A 10 -18.23 15.99 -15.75
C MET A 10 -17.32 15.10 -14.89
N VAL A 11 -16.19 15.65 -14.41
CA VAL A 11 -15.23 14.90 -13.60
C VAL A 11 -15.80 14.55 -12.22
N VAL A 12 -16.56 15.45 -11.59
CA VAL A 12 -17.32 15.17 -10.37
C VAL A 12 -18.27 14.00 -10.61
N SER A 13 -19.09 14.06 -11.66
CA SER A 13 -20.03 12.98 -11.97
C SER A 13 -19.33 11.65 -12.20
N TRP A 14 -18.19 11.64 -12.90
CA TRP A 14 -17.39 10.44 -13.11
C TRP A 14 -16.87 9.86 -11.79
N ILE A 15 -16.25 10.70 -10.95
CA ILE A 15 -15.73 10.25 -9.66
C ILE A 15 -16.87 9.69 -8.80
N THR A 16 -17.97 10.44 -8.64
CA THR A 16 -19.12 10.04 -7.82
C THR A 16 -19.76 8.74 -8.32
N ASN A 17 -19.79 8.50 -9.64
CA ASN A 17 -20.34 7.26 -10.21
C ASN A 17 -19.39 6.06 -10.16
N THR A 18 -18.09 6.28 -9.92
CA THR A 18 -17.11 5.18 -9.72
C THR A 18 -17.00 4.73 -8.26
N VAL A 19 -17.55 5.52 -7.34
CA VAL A 19 -17.55 5.24 -5.91
C VAL A 19 -18.69 4.26 -5.58
N ASP A 20 -18.43 3.30 -4.68
CA ASP A 20 -19.43 2.36 -4.17
C ASP A 20 -20.69 3.08 -3.68
N GLU A 21 -21.86 2.51 -3.94
CA GLU A 21 -23.14 3.15 -3.66
C GLU A 21 -23.33 3.51 -2.17
N ASN A 22 -22.84 2.67 -1.26
CA ASN A 22 -22.93 2.94 0.18
C ASN A 22 -22.01 4.10 0.59
N LEU A 23 -20.93 4.33 -0.16
CA LEU A 23 -19.99 5.40 0.10
C LEU A 23 -20.46 6.71 -0.52
N ARG A 24 -21.07 6.63 -1.71
CA ARG A 24 -21.64 7.75 -2.46
C ARG A 24 -22.70 8.49 -1.66
N SER A 25 -23.55 7.79 -0.90
CA SER A 25 -24.57 8.40 -0.03
C SER A 25 -23.99 9.22 1.12
N THR A 26 -22.69 9.11 1.40
CA THR A 26 -21.98 9.86 2.44
C THR A 26 -21.19 11.05 1.91
N LEU A 27 -21.20 11.27 0.58
CA LEU A 27 -20.54 12.41 -0.06
C LEU A 27 -21.49 13.60 -0.10
N ASP A 28 -20.98 14.76 0.29
CA ASP A 28 -21.64 16.04 0.06
C ASP A 28 -21.64 16.39 -1.43
N ASP A 29 -22.43 17.38 -1.84
CA ASP A 29 -22.39 17.90 -3.21
C ASP A 29 -21.10 18.73 -3.42
N PHE A 30 -20.34 18.41 -4.47
CA PHE A 30 -19.10 19.10 -4.82
C PHE A 30 -19.19 19.69 -6.24
N ASP A 31 -18.92 20.99 -6.37
CA ASP A 31 -18.86 21.65 -7.67
C ASP A 31 -17.48 21.56 -8.33
N ILE A 32 -16.43 21.32 -7.53
CA ILE A 32 -15.04 21.31 -7.97
C ILE A 32 -14.46 19.92 -7.78
N ALA A 33 -14.01 19.29 -8.88
CA ALA A 33 -13.47 17.93 -8.86
C ALA A 33 -12.23 17.79 -7.96
N LEU A 34 -11.40 18.84 -7.88
CA LEU A 34 -10.23 18.86 -7.02
C LEU A 34 -10.60 18.77 -5.54
N GLU A 35 -11.68 19.43 -5.12
CA GLU A 35 -12.17 19.43 -3.74
C GLU A 35 -12.77 18.08 -3.37
N LEU A 36 -13.60 17.50 -4.26
CA LEU A 36 -14.09 16.13 -4.10
C LEU A 36 -12.93 15.14 -3.95
N TRP A 37 -11.92 15.23 -4.82
CA TRP A 37 -10.74 14.37 -4.75
C TRP A 37 -9.93 14.57 -3.46
N ALA A 38 -9.80 15.81 -2.98
CA ALA A 38 -9.13 16.10 -1.71
C ALA A 38 -9.92 15.55 -0.51
N HIS A 39 -11.25 15.67 -0.53
CA HIS A 39 -12.13 15.10 0.50
C HIS A 39 -12.03 13.57 0.53
N LEU A 40 -12.13 12.90 -0.63
CA LEU A 40 -11.96 11.45 -0.74
C LEU A 40 -10.58 11.01 -0.25
N LYS A 41 -9.51 11.72 -0.63
CA LYS A 41 -8.16 11.43 -0.13
C LYS A 41 -8.06 11.63 1.38
N THR A 42 -8.64 12.69 1.92
CA THR A 42 -8.56 12.93 3.37
C THR A 42 -9.33 11.87 4.15
N ARG A 43 -10.46 11.39 3.63
CA ARG A 43 -11.33 10.44 4.31
C ARG A 43 -10.89 8.99 4.16
N PHE A 44 -10.46 8.60 2.96
CA PHE A 44 -10.15 7.21 2.60
C PHE A 44 -8.66 6.96 2.34
N CYS A 45 -7.88 8.01 2.13
CA CYS A 45 -6.43 7.96 2.06
C CYS A 45 -5.79 8.60 3.31
N VAL A 46 -6.35 8.34 4.51
CA VAL A 46 -5.61 8.54 5.78
C VAL A 46 -4.48 7.50 5.84
N VAL A 47 -3.43 7.73 5.06
CA VAL A 47 -2.34 6.79 4.92
C VAL A 47 -1.19 7.18 5.82
N GLY A 48 -0.92 6.29 6.76
CA GLY A 48 0.32 6.29 7.52
C GLY A 48 0.36 5.06 8.41
N GLY A 49 -0.38 5.10 9.51
CA GLY A 49 -0.37 4.03 10.52
C GLY A 49 -1.28 2.85 10.15
N THR A 50 -2.58 3.08 10.06
CA THR A 50 -3.59 2.01 9.96
C THR A 50 -3.43 1.13 8.72
N ARG A 51 -3.18 1.73 7.55
CA ARG A 51 -2.92 0.97 6.31
C ARG A 51 -1.66 0.12 6.42
N VAL A 52 -0.59 0.65 7.02
CA VAL A 52 0.64 -0.12 7.25
C VAL A 52 0.38 -1.29 8.20
N CYS A 53 -0.43 -1.10 9.25
CA CYS A 53 -0.82 -2.19 10.15
C CYS A 53 -1.61 -3.28 9.41
N GLN A 54 -2.60 -2.90 8.59
CA GLN A 54 -3.37 -3.85 7.77
C GLN A 54 -2.46 -4.62 6.81
N LEU A 55 -1.53 -3.94 6.15
CA LEU A 55 -0.59 -4.59 5.23
C LEU A 55 0.37 -5.54 5.95
N LYS A 56 0.81 -5.21 7.16
CA LYS A 56 1.62 -6.12 8.00
C LYS A 56 0.86 -7.38 8.40
N ILE A 57 -0.44 -7.27 8.70
CA ILE A 57 -1.31 -8.42 8.97
C ILE A 57 -1.40 -9.29 7.71
N LEU A 58 -1.76 -8.71 6.56
CA LEU A 58 -1.84 -9.42 5.29
C LEU A 58 -0.53 -10.10 4.91
N LEU A 59 0.61 -9.45 5.19
CA LEU A 59 1.94 -10.02 4.95
C LEU A 59 2.20 -11.24 5.84
N SER A 60 1.81 -11.18 7.12
CA SER A 60 1.96 -12.30 8.06
C SER A 60 1.05 -13.50 7.77
N GLU A 61 -0.10 -13.24 7.15
CA GLU A 61 -1.07 -14.26 6.74
C GLU A 61 -0.78 -14.80 5.33
N CYS A 62 0.14 -14.17 4.58
CA CYS A 62 0.50 -14.56 3.23
C CYS A 62 1.32 -15.86 3.23
N ARG A 63 0.62 -16.99 3.20
CA ARG A 63 1.19 -18.34 3.07
C ARG A 63 0.91 -18.95 1.70
N GLN A 64 1.83 -19.75 1.21
CA GLN A 64 1.67 -20.59 0.03
C GLN A 64 0.62 -21.65 0.32
N THR A 65 -0.27 -21.90 -0.62
CA THR A 65 -1.23 -23.00 -0.52
C THR A 65 -0.66 -24.28 -1.15
N PRO A 66 -1.15 -25.48 -0.77
CA PRO A 66 -0.63 -26.74 -1.33
C PRO A 66 -0.76 -26.86 -2.85
N THR A 67 -1.69 -26.12 -3.46
CA THR A 67 -1.96 -26.13 -4.90
C THR A 67 -1.30 -24.97 -5.65
N GLU A 68 -0.70 -24.00 -4.95
CA GLU A 68 -0.09 -22.81 -5.53
C GLU A 68 1.40 -23.04 -5.81
N THR A 69 1.87 -22.64 -7.00
CA THR A 69 3.29 -22.69 -7.34
C THR A 69 4.08 -21.66 -6.53
N ILE A 70 5.40 -21.89 -6.35
CA ILE A 70 6.26 -20.93 -5.65
C ILE A 70 6.22 -19.54 -6.33
N THR A 71 6.15 -19.51 -7.66
CA THR A 71 6.15 -18.25 -8.43
C THR A 71 4.88 -17.44 -8.17
N GLU A 72 3.72 -18.08 -8.11
CA GLU A 72 2.44 -17.44 -7.80
C GLU A 72 2.45 -16.87 -6.37
N TYR A 73 2.91 -17.69 -5.41
CA TYR A 73 3.07 -17.28 -4.03
C TYR A 73 4.03 -16.08 -3.90
N PHE A 74 5.20 -16.17 -4.52
CA PHE A 74 6.20 -15.10 -4.52
C PHE A 74 5.64 -13.81 -5.12
N GLY A 75 4.88 -13.89 -6.21
CA GLY A 75 4.23 -12.73 -6.83
C GLY A 75 3.24 -12.05 -5.89
N ARG A 76 2.43 -12.84 -5.17
CA ARG A 76 1.45 -12.35 -4.19
C ARG A 76 2.12 -11.70 -2.99
N LEU A 77 3.12 -12.36 -2.40
CA LEU A 77 3.91 -11.81 -1.30
C LEU A 77 4.63 -10.52 -1.71
N SER A 78 5.25 -10.50 -2.90
CA SER A 78 5.94 -9.33 -3.47
C SER A 78 5.00 -8.13 -3.60
N LYS A 79 3.74 -8.36 -4.00
CA LYS A 79 2.75 -7.29 -4.16
C LYS A 79 2.44 -6.62 -2.82
N VAL A 80 2.18 -7.42 -1.78
CA VAL A 80 1.92 -6.90 -0.43
C VAL A 80 3.16 -6.19 0.13
N TRP A 81 4.34 -6.78 -0.05
CA TRP A 81 5.60 -6.21 0.40
C TRP A 81 5.91 -4.83 -0.21
N LYS A 82 5.74 -4.69 -1.54
CA LYS A 82 5.93 -3.41 -2.24
C LYS A 82 5.04 -2.31 -1.65
N GLU A 83 3.80 -2.65 -1.30
CA GLU A 83 2.88 -1.70 -0.69
C GLU A 83 3.30 -1.30 0.73
N VAL A 84 3.79 -2.26 1.54
CA VAL A 84 4.37 -1.96 2.87
C VAL A 84 5.54 -0.99 2.74
N VAL A 85 6.46 -1.24 1.81
CA VAL A 85 7.65 -0.41 1.59
C VAL A 85 7.27 1.00 1.13
N GLN A 86 6.27 1.13 0.26
CA GLN A 86 5.78 2.43 -0.22
C GLN A 86 5.34 3.36 0.93
N TYR A 87 4.73 2.80 1.99
CA TYR A 87 4.26 3.58 3.13
C TYR A 87 5.24 3.63 4.31
N SER A 88 6.33 2.87 4.24
CA SER A 88 7.33 2.80 5.31
C SER A 88 8.39 3.90 5.17
N ARG A 89 8.38 4.86 6.09
CA ARG A 89 9.38 5.95 6.14
C ARG A 89 10.78 5.40 6.42
N VAL A 90 11.79 5.94 5.73
CA VAL A 90 13.20 5.71 6.06
C VAL A 90 13.70 6.91 6.87
N PRO A 91 14.23 6.71 8.09
CA PRO A 91 14.80 7.80 8.87
C PRO A 91 15.92 8.50 8.11
N LYS A 92 15.91 9.84 8.12
CA LYS A 92 16.97 10.68 7.56
C LYS A 92 17.71 11.35 8.69
N CYS A 93 19.05 11.36 8.66
CA CYS A 93 19.81 12.16 9.61
C CYS A 93 19.64 13.64 9.30
N SER A 94 19.38 14.46 10.31
CA SER A 94 19.41 15.93 10.23
C SER A 94 20.81 16.52 10.42
N CYS A 95 21.81 15.69 10.71
CA CYS A 95 23.15 16.10 11.12
C CYS A 95 24.06 16.64 10.01
N GLY A 96 23.59 16.73 8.75
CA GLY A 96 24.32 17.35 7.62
C GLY A 96 25.56 16.60 7.09
N GLY A 97 26.18 15.71 7.87
CA GLY A 97 27.41 14.99 7.51
C GLY A 97 27.48 13.54 8.02
N CYS A 98 26.34 12.86 8.17
CA CYS A 98 26.34 11.48 8.70
C CYS A 98 27.08 10.50 7.79
N LYS A 99 28.01 9.72 8.35
CA LYS A 99 28.57 8.51 7.72
C LYS A 99 27.87 7.22 8.16
N CYS A 100 26.77 7.35 8.90
CA CYS A 100 26.04 6.24 9.50
C CYS A 100 25.37 5.30 8.47
N ASN A 101 25.15 5.74 7.23
CA ASN A 101 24.50 4.94 6.18
C ASN A 101 23.15 4.32 6.61
N ILE A 102 22.35 5.04 7.41
CA ILE A 102 21.07 4.56 7.97
C ILE A 102 20.15 4.02 6.88
N ALA A 103 20.08 4.68 5.72
CA ALA A 103 19.25 4.22 4.61
C ALA A 103 19.65 2.82 4.12
N LYS A 104 20.96 2.53 4.04
CA LYS A 104 21.48 1.21 3.64
C LYS A 104 21.17 0.15 4.68
N GLN A 105 21.40 0.45 5.96
CA GLN A 105 21.09 -0.47 7.06
C GLN A 105 19.59 -0.82 7.11
N VAL A 106 18.72 0.18 6.91
CA VAL A 106 17.27 -0.05 6.86
C VAL A 106 16.88 -0.92 5.66
N ASP A 107 17.55 -0.77 4.52
CA ASP A 107 17.30 -1.58 3.33
C ASP A 107 17.77 -3.04 3.49
N GLU A 108 18.93 -3.25 4.13
CA GLU A 108 19.45 -4.57 4.48
C GLU A 108 18.49 -5.30 5.43
N ILE A 109 18.07 -4.63 6.51
CA ILE A 109 17.09 -5.15 7.47
C ILE A 109 15.76 -5.50 6.76
N ARG A 110 15.29 -4.64 5.84
CA ARG A 110 14.07 -4.91 5.07
C ARG A 110 14.22 -6.14 4.18
N THR A 111 15.34 -6.27 3.49
CA THR A 111 15.62 -7.42 2.63
C THR A 111 15.63 -8.71 3.44
N GLU A 112 16.23 -8.68 4.64
CA GLU A 112 16.23 -9.81 5.56
C GLU A 112 14.80 -10.16 6.01
N TYR A 113 14.00 -9.18 6.44
CA TYR A 113 12.60 -9.42 6.81
C TYR A 113 11.78 -10.00 5.65
N TYR A 114 11.98 -9.49 4.43
CA TYR A 114 11.28 -10.01 3.26
C TYR A 114 11.57 -11.50 3.04
N LEU A 115 12.84 -11.89 3.16
CA LEU A 115 13.26 -13.28 3.09
C LEU A 115 12.58 -14.12 4.19
N HIS A 116 12.57 -13.63 5.44
CA HIS A 116 11.93 -14.34 6.55
C HIS A 116 10.43 -14.56 6.31
N TYR A 117 9.71 -13.55 5.84
CA TYR A 117 8.29 -13.68 5.49
C TYR A 117 8.07 -14.69 4.37
N PHE A 118 8.94 -14.69 3.35
CA PHE A 118 8.88 -15.67 2.28
C PHE A 118 9.08 -17.09 2.80
N LEU A 119 10.14 -17.34 3.57
CA LEU A 119 10.47 -18.68 4.07
C LEU A 119 9.41 -19.22 5.03
N ILE A 120 8.92 -18.41 5.96
CA ILE A 120 7.88 -18.80 6.94
C ILE A 120 6.55 -19.10 6.25
N GLY A 121 6.26 -18.44 5.13
CA GLY A 121 5.03 -18.63 4.40
C GLY A 121 5.05 -19.76 3.37
N LEU A 122 6.21 -20.35 3.05
CA LEU A 122 6.29 -21.49 2.14
C LEU A 122 5.43 -22.67 2.62
N ASP A 123 4.97 -23.50 1.70
CA ASP A 123 4.22 -24.71 2.02
C ASP A 123 5.14 -25.83 2.54
N ASN A 124 4.60 -26.79 3.30
CA ASN A 124 5.37 -27.84 3.99
C ASN A 124 6.16 -28.76 3.06
N HIS A 125 5.79 -28.84 1.78
CA HIS A 125 6.61 -29.52 0.78
C HIS A 125 8.03 -28.92 0.65
N TYR A 126 8.24 -27.68 1.11
CA TYR A 126 9.53 -26.98 1.08
C TYR A 126 10.18 -26.84 2.45
N GLU A 127 9.81 -27.67 3.43
CA GLU A 127 10.34 -27.59 4.80
C GLU A 127 11.88 -27.66 4.84
N ALA A 128 12.51 -28.46 3.98
CA ALA A 128 13.96 -28.57 3.87
C ALA A 128 14.67 -27.25 3.50
N ILE A 129 13.96 -26.30 2.89
CA ILE A 129 14.48 -24.98 2.51
C ILE A 129 14.34 -23.97 3.66
N ARG A 130 13.51 -24.27 4.68
CA ARG A 130 13.29 -23.40 5.85
C ARG A 130 14.28 -23.63 7.00
N ALA A 131 15.02 -24.75 6.98
CA ALA A 131 15.92 -25.19 8.05
C ALA A 131 17.28 -24.47 8.04
#